data_AF-H2JG88-F1
#
_entry.id   AF-H2JG88-F1
#
_cell.length_a   1.000
_cell.length_b   1.000
_cell.length_c   1.000
_cell.angle_alpha   90.00
_cell.angle_beta   90.00
_cell.angle_gamma   90.00
#
_symmetry.space_group_name_H-M   'P 1'
#
loop_
_entity.id
_entity.type
_entity.pdbx_description
1 polymer ?
#
loop_
_entity_poly.entity_id
_entity_poly.type
_entity_poly.pdbx_seq_one_letter_code
_entity_poly.pdbx_strand_id
1 'polypeptide(L)'
;MKRFIIIIVFLFLIALLISFNYLLWDREKQLENFQDLREAKNFTIDTLGEKNNTLDKKNKELTEKVESLNSVVSDLREEFNRVSLENTDIKAQISNYADLIIQFKKNMNTAPINELVKNWFETINTKNYKVASALVSKNSQDEVIKNPANFSKTYQEEIKSIHLKSLQIFTGLTDQEHLGKLQFRVIAEVEKPEPLQAQKLYKSGDNEKYITVEFNTQSKEWLILEVSDKP
;
A
#
# COMPACT_ATOMS: atom_id res chain seq x y z
N MET A 1 -96.52 -23.26 -73.99
CA MET A 1 -95.94 -24.01 -72.84
C MET A 1 -94.47 -24.39 -73.02
N LYS A 2 -94.05 -25.07 -74.11
CA LYS A 2 -92.64 -25.48 -74.32
C LYS A 2 -91.60 -24.34 -74.26
N ARG A 3 -91.90 -23.16 -74.82
CA ARG A 3 -90.99 -21.99 -74.79
C ARG A 3 -90.80 -21.38 -73.39
N PHE A 4 -91.80 -21.48 -72.52
CA PHE A 4 -91.76 -20.95 -71.16
C PHE A 4 -90.94 -21.85 -70.22
N ILE A 5 -91.03 -23.17 -70.41
CA ILE A 5 -90.21 -24.15 -69.70
C ILE A 5 -88.72 -23.93 -70.00
N ILE A 6 -88.36 -23.66 -71.26
CA ILE A 6 -86.98 -23.38 -71.66
C ILE A 6 -86.44 -22.13 -70.95
N ILE A 7 -87.23 -21.05 -70.88
CA ILE A 7 -86.83 -19.81 -70.20
C ILE A 7 -86.62 -20.04 -68.70
N ILE A 8 -87.50 -20.81 -68.04
CA ILE A 8 -87.38 -21.15 -66.61
C ILE A 8 -86.15 -22.02 -66.35
N VAL A 9 -85.90 -23.03 -67.19
CA VAL A 9 -84.70 -23.88 -67.07
C VAL A 9 -83.44 -23.05 -67.29
N PHE A 10 -83.44 -22.10 -68.23
CA PHE A 10 -82.29 -21.22 -68.47
C PHE A 10 -82.04 -20.26 -67.30
N LEU A 11 -83.09 -19.69 -66.71
CA LEU A 11 -83.01 -18.89 -65.48
C LEU A 11 -82.45 -19.69 -64.31
N PHE A 12 -82.90 -20.93 -64.14
CA PHE A 12 -82.39 -21.83 -63.11
C PHE A 12 -80.90 -22.15 -63.33
N LEU A 13 -80.49 -22.39 -64.58
CA LEU A 13 -79.10 -22.70 -64.93
C LEU A 13 -78.18 -21.49 -64.70
N ILE A 14 -78.66 -20.27 -65.00
CA ILE A 14 -77.96 -19.02 -64.67
C ILE A 14 -77.84 -18.85 -63.15
N ALA A 15 -78.91 -19.06 -62.38
CA ALA A 15 -78.86 -18.98 -60.92
C ALA A 15 -77.87 -20.00 -60.32
N LEU A 16 -77.83 -21.21 -60.87
CA LEU A 16 -76.89 -22.25 -60.47
C LEU A 16 -75.44 -21.86 -60.79
N LEU A 17 -75.18 -21.28 -61.97
CA LEU A 17 -73.85 -20.76 -62.34
C LEU A 17 -73.40 -19.62 -61.42
N ILE A 18 -74.29 -18.69 -61.07
CA ILE A 18 -73.98 -17.59 -60.13
C ILE A 18 -73.65 -18.15 -58.74
N SER A 19 -74.45 -19.10 -58.24
CA SER A 19 -74.20 -19.75 -56.95
C SER A 19 -72.89 -20.54 -56.95
N PHE A 20 -72.56 -21.22 -58.05
CA PHE A 20 -71.31 -21.96 -58.18
C PHE A 20 -70.10 -21.03 -58.23
N ASN A 21 -70.19 -19.91 -58.95
CA ASN A 21 -69.14 -18.90 -58.98
C ASN A 21 -68.90 -18.29 -57.59
N TYR A 22 -69.98 -17.95 -56.88
CA TYR A 22 -69.89 -17.46 -55.50
C TYR A 22 -69.24 -18.49 -54.56
N LEU A 23 -69.58 -19.78 -54.67
CA LEU A 23 -68.96 -20.85 -53.89
C LEU A 23 -67.48 -21.06 -54.22
N LEU A 24 -67.11 -20.93 -55.50
CA LEU A 24 -65.70 -21.00 -55.90
C LEU A 24 -64.90 -19.83 -55.32
N TRP A 25 -65.45 -18.62 -55.38
CA TRP A 25 -64.84 -17.42 -54.80
C TRP A 25 -64.71 -17.50 -53.28
N ASP A 26 -65.74 -17.98 -52.57
CA ASP A 26 -65.68 -18.17 -51.12
C ASP A 26 -64.62 -19.20 -50.73
N ARG A 27 -64.52 -20.31 -51.48
CA ARG A 27 -63.49 -21.32 -51.28
C ARG A 27 -62.08 -20.77 -51.53
N GLU A 28 -61.88 -20.00 -52.59
CA GLU A 28 -60.59 -19.37 -52.91
C GLU A 28 -60.17 -18.39 -51.82
N LYS A 29 -61.09 -17.52 -51.37
CA LYS A 29 -60.83 -16.61 -50.24
C LYS A 29 -60.52 -17.33 -48.94
N GLN A 30 -61.20 -18.43 -48.65
CA GLN A 30 -60.88 -19.22 -47.46
C GLN A 30 -59.47 -19.79 -47.56
N LEU A 31 -59.07 -20.31 -48.72
CA LEU A 31 -57.71 -20.83 -48.95
C LEU A 31 -56.64 -19.75 -48.80
N GLU A 32 -56.84 -18.57 -49.37
CA GLU A 32 -55.94 -17.41 -49.19
C GLU A 32 -55.80 -17.03 -47.72
N ASN A 33 -56.93 -16.88 -47.00
CA ASN A 33 -56.90 -16.57 -45.57
C ASN A 33 -56.18 -17.65 -44.73
N PHE A 34 -56.33 -18.93 -45.07
CA PHE A 34 -55.61 -20.01 -44.40
C PHE A 34 -54.11 -19.99 -44.70
N GLN A 35 -53.72 -19.64 -45.93
CA GLN A 35 -52.32 -19.48 -46.31
C GLN A 35 -51.69 -18.29 -45.57
N ASP A 36 -52.33 -17.12 -45.58
CA ASP A 36 -51.88 -15.92 -44.86
C ASP A 36 -51.75 -16.16 -43.36
N LEU A 37 -52.75 -16.81 -42.73
CA LEU A 37 -52.69 -17.17 -41.31
C LEU A 37 -51.58 -18.17 -41.00
N ARG A 38 -51.31 -19.11 -41.92
CA ARG A 38 -50.23 -20.08 -41.77
C ARG A 38 -48.87 -19.42 -41.91
N GLU A 39 -48.70 -18.52 -42.87
CA GLU A 39 -47.47 -17.74 -43.06
C GLU A 39 -47.21 -16.81 -41.88
N ALA A 40 -48.23 -16.09 -41.39
CA ALA A 40 -48.11 -15.24 -40.21
C ALA A 40 -47.75 -16.05 -38.95
N LYS A 41 -48.32 -17.25 -38.77
CA LYS A 41 -47.97 -18.16 -37.67
C LYS A 41 -46.55 -18.68 -37.80
N ASN A 42 -46.14 -19.10 -39.00
CA ASN A 42 -44.77 -19.58 -39.25
C ASN A 42 -43.75 -18.46 -38.97
N PHE A 43 -43.99 -17.25 -39.47
CA PHE A 43 -43.15 -16.08 -39.17
C PHE A 43 -43.05 -15.79 -37.66
N THR A 44 -44.18 -15.91 -36.94
CA THR A 44 -44.19 -15.73 -35.48
C THR A 44 -43.41 -16.84 -34.77
N ILE A 45 -43.55 -18.09 -35.21
CA ILE A 45 -42.81 -19.23 -34.66
C ILE A 45 -41.31 -19.08 -34.92
N ASP A 46 -40.92 -18.69 -36.13
CA ASP A 46 -39.51 -18.50 -36.50
C ASP A 46 -38.88 -17.35 -35.69
N THR A 47 -39.57 -16.22 -35.56
CA THR A 47 -39.08 -15.08 -34.77
C THR A 47 -39.01 -15.40 -33.27
N LEU A 48 -39.97 -16.17 -32.73
CA LEU A 48 -39.91 -16.65 -31.34
C LEU A 48 -38.79 -17.68 -31.15
N GLY A 49 -38.58 -18.57 -32.11
CA GLY A 49 -37.48 -19.54 -32.11
C GLY A 49 -36.12 -18.86 -32.12
N GLU A 50 -35.94 -17.84 -32.96
CA GLU A 50 -34.71 -17.04 -33.00
C GLU A 50 -34.46 -16.30 -31.69
N LYS A 51 -35.50 -15.69 -31.09
CA LYS A 51 -35.42 -15.07 -29.77
C LYS A 51 -35.07 -16.07 -28.68
N ASN A 52 -35.67 -17.26 -28.70
CA ASN A 52 -35.39 -18.30 -27.72
C ASN A 52 -33.93 -18.78 -27.84
N ASN A 53 -33.45 -19.05 -29.05
CA ASN A 53 -32.05 -19.41 -29.30
C ASN A 53 -31.07 -18.31 -28.84
N THR A 54 -31.43 -17.04 -29.07
CA THR A 54 -30.62 -15.90 -28.61
C THR A 54 -30.58 -15.81 -27.08
N LEU A 55 -31.71 -16.04 -26.41
CA LEU A 55 -31.80 -16.07 -24.96
C LEU A 55 -31.03 -17.24 -24.36
N ASP A 56 -31.14 -18.43 -24.96
CA ASP A 56 -30.39 -19.62 -24.53
C ASP A 56 -28.89 -19.41 -24.66
N LYS A 57 -28.44 -18.79 -25.77
CA LYS A 57 -27.03 -18.42 -25.96
C LYS A 57 -26.57 -17.43 -24.88
N LYS A 58 -27.34 -16.37 -24.62
CA LYS A 58 -27.02 -15.39 -23.57
C LYS A 58 -27.00 -16.02 -22.18
N ASN A 59 -27.94 -16.90 -21.86
CA ASN A 59 -27.97 -17.61 -20.58
C ASN A 59 -26.73 -18.47 -20.40
N LYS A 60 -26.30 -19.17 -21.46
CA LYS A 60 -25.07 -19.95 -21.43
C LYS A 60 -23.84 -19.08 -21.21
N GLU A 61 -23.69 -17.99 -21.96
CA GLU A 61 -22.60 -17.02 -21.80
C GLU A 61 -22.56 -16.41 -20.39
N LEU A 62 -23.72 -16.07 -19.82
CA LEU A 62 -23.82 -15.55 -18.45
C LEU A 62 -23.45 -16.61 -17.42
N THR A 63 -23.85 -17.86 -17.62
CA THR A 63 -23.52 -18.97 -16.71
C THR A 63 -22.02 -19.23 -16.71
N GLU A 64 -21.39 -19.32 -17.88
CA GLU A 64 -19.93 -19.48 -18.02
C GLU A 64 -19.18 -18.30 -17.37
N LYS A 65 -19.70 -17.08 -17.51
CA LYS A 65 -19.12 -15.90 -16.88
C LYS A 65 -19.25 -15.93 -15.36
N VAL A 66 -20.39 -16.38 -14.82
CA VAL A 66 -20.60 -16.53 -13.37
C VAL A 66 -19.66 -17.59 -12.81
N GLU A 67 -19.51 -18.72 -13.48
CA GLU A 67 -18.56 -19.78 -13.09
C GLU A 67 -17.12 -19.28 -13.10
N SER A 68 -16.70 -18.59 -14.17
CA SER A 68 -15.38 -17.98 -14.27
C SER A 68 -15.13 -16.96 -13.15
N LEU A 69 -16.09 -16.07 -12.88
CA LEU A 69 -15.97 -15.10 -11.79
C LEU A 69 -15.90 -15.77 -10.42
N ASN A 70 -16.68 -16.82 -10.19
CA ASN A 70 -16.63 -17.58 -8.94
C ASN A 70 -15.28 -18.26 -8.74
N SER A 71 -14.68 -18.82 -9.80
CA SER A 71 -13.31 -19.36 -9.75
C SER A 71 -12.31 -18.28 -9.35
N VAL A 72 -12.33 -17.13 -10.03
CA VAL A 72 -11.42 -16.01 -9.73
C VAL A 72 -11.60 -15.51 -8.29
N VAL A 73 -12.84 -15.43 -7.80
CA VAL A 73 -13.12 -15.04 -6.41
C VAL A 73 -12.56 -16.07 -5.42
N SER A 74 -12.64 -17.36 -5.73
CA SER A 74 -12.04 -18.41 -4.91
C SER A 74 -10.52 -18.27 -4.85
N ASP A 75 -9.88 -18.16 -6.02
CA ASP A 75 -8.42 -18.02 -6.14
C ASP A 75 -7.92 -16.77 -5.40
N LEU A 76 -8.62 -15.64 -5.56
CA LEU A 76 -8.29 -14.40 -4.86
C LEU A 76 -8.44 -14.52 -3.33
N ARG A 77 -9.41 -15.29 -2.84
CA ARG A 77 -9.58 -15.53 -1.40
C ARG A 77 -8.45 -16.40 -0.85
N GLU A 78 -8.02 -17.42 -1.59
CA GLU A 78 -6.90 -18.25 -1.21
C GLU A 78 -5.60 -17.44 -1.16
N GLU A 79 -5.33 -16.66 -2.21
CA GLU A 79 -4.17 -15.76 -2.26
C GLU A 79 -4.20 -14.72 -1.13
N PHE A 80 -5.37 -14.12 -0.87
CA PHE A 80 -5.51 -13.18 0.24
C PHE A 80 -5.20 -13.83 1.59
N ASN A 81 -5.72 -15.03 1.85
CA ASN A 81 -5.45 -15.75 3.08
C ASN A 81 -3.97 -16.10 3.23
N ARG A 82 -3.32 -16.56 2.14
CA ARG A 82 -1.88 -16.85 2.11
C ARG A 82 -1.06 -15.61 2.45
N VAL A 83 -1.30 -14.50 1.75
CA VAL A 83 -0.58 -13.22 1.97
C VAL A 83 -0.84 -12.67 3.38
N SER A 84 -2.06 -12.82 3.90
CA SER A 84 -2.41 -12.39 5.27
C SER A 84 -1.64 -13.17 6.33
N LEU A 85 -1.51 -14.50 6.15
CA LEU A 85 -0.71 -15.35 7.02
C LEU A 85 0.78 -15.01 6.94
N GLU A 86 1.32 -14.86 5.72
CA GLU A 86 2.71 -14.44 5.51
C GLU A 86 3.01 -13.09 6.18
N ASN A 87 2.12 -12.11 6.05
CA ASN A 87 2.28 -10.80 6.67
C ASN A 87 2.26 -10.88 8.21
N THR A 88 1.40 -11.74 8.77
CA THR A 88 1.35 -11.98 10.21
C THR A 88 2.64 -12.62 10.71
N ASP A 89 3.15 -13.62 9.99
CA ASP A 89 4.42 -14.28 10.32
C ASP A 89 5.61 -13.31 10.23
N ILE A 90 5.72 -12.53 9.15
CA ILE A 90 6.76 -11.52 8.98
C ILE A 90 6.72 -10.49 10.12
N LYS A 91 5.54 -10.03 10.54
CA LYS A 91 5.40 -9.12 11.68
C LYS A 91 5.91 -9.74 12.98
N ALA A 92 5.61 -11.02 13.22
CA ALA A 92 6.12 -11.74 14.38
C ALA A 92 7.65 -11.87 14.33
N GLN A 93 8.22 -12.20 13.16
CA GLN A 93 9.67 -12.24 12.97
C GLN A 93 10.34 -10.89 13.23
N ILE A 94 9.78 -9.79 12.70
CA ILE A 94 10.30 -8.43 12.94
C ILE A 94 10.29 -8.09 14.43
N SER A 95 9.21 -8.43 15.15
CA SER A 95 9.14 -8.24 16.59
C SER A 95 10.22 -9.02 17.33
N ASN A 96 10.43 -10.29 16.96
CA ASN A 96 11.48 -11.13 17.55
C ASN A 96 12.87 -10.55 17.30
N TYR A 97 13.16 -10.06 16.09
CA TYR A 97 14.43 -9.40 15.79
C TYR A 97 14.62 -8.10 16.57
N ALA A 98 13.55 -7.33 16.77
CA ALA A 98 13.58 -6.13 17.60
C ALA A 98 13.96 -6.46 19.05
N ASP A 99 13.33 -7.48 19.63
CA ASP A 99 13.64 -7.94 20.98
C ASP A 99 15.07 -8.46 21.11
N LEU A 100 15.56 -9.22 20.13
CA LEU A 100 16.94 -9.69 20.10
C LEU A 100 17.93 -8.53 20.03
N ILE A 101 17.66 -7.51 19.23
CA ILE A 101 18.52 -6.32 19.13
C ILE A 101 18.53 -5.55 20.45
N ILE A 102 17.38 -5.40 21.12
CA ILE A 102 17.30 -4.76 22.44
C ILE A 102 18.10 -5.56 23.48
N GLN A 103 17.97 -6.88 23.50
CA GLN A 103 18.75 -7.74 24.38
C GLN A 103 20.25 -7.67 24.08
N PHE A 104 20.63 -7.62 22.80
CA PHE A 104 22.02 -7.45 22.39
C PHE A 104 22.58 -6.11 22.90
N LYS A 105 21.85 -5.00 22.68
CA LYS A 105 22.24 -3.67 23.18
C LYS A 105 22.47 -3.69 24.69
N LYS A 106 21.57 -4.30 25.47
CA LYS A 106 21.69 -4.39 26.94
C LYS A 106 22.90 -5.19 27.42
N ASN A 107 23.31 -6.22 26.68
CA ASN A 107 24.40 -7.11 27.07
C ASN A 107 25.73 -6.81 26.35
N MET A 108 25.75 -5.84 25.44
CA MET A 108 26.95 -5.47 24.70
C MET A 108 27.99 -4.86 25.64
N ASN A 109 29.27 -5.17 25.42
CA ASN A 109 30.36 -4.50 26.11
C ASN A 109 30.43 -3.02 25.68
N THR A 110 29.98 -2.12 26.54
CA THR A 110 30.00 -0.67 26.29
C THR A 110 31.33 -0.02 26.66
N ALA A 111 32.30 -0.73 27.22
CA ALA A 111 33.55 -0.14 27.70
C ALA A 111 34.29 0.68 26.62
N PRO A 112 34.47 0.20 25.37
CA PRO A 112 35.16 0.98 24.33
C PRO A 112 34.44 2.29 23.97
N ILE A 113 33.10 2.27 24.01
CA ILE A 113 32.28 3.45 23.72
C ILE A 113 32.30 4.42 24.91
N ASN A 114 32.30 3.89 26.13
CA ASN A 114 32.42 4.69 27.33
C ASN A 114 33.75 5.45 27.37
N GLU A 115 34.84 4.79 26.97
CA GLU A 115 36.15 5.42 26.82
C GLU A 115 36.15 6.47 25.70
N LEU A 116 35.56 6.18 24.54
CA LEU A 116 35.42 7.16 23.45
C LEU A 116 34.71 8.44 23.91
N VAL A 117 33.52 8.30 24.53
CA VAL A 117 32.72 9.44 24.98
C VAL A 117 33.44 10.21 26.06
N LYS A 118 34.07 9.52 27.03
CA LYS A 118 34.86 10.16 28.08
C LYS A 118 36.03 10.96 27.49
N ASN A 119 36.80 10.36 26.58
CA ASN A 119 37.92 11.02 25.89
C ASN A 119 37.44 12.24 25.09
N TRP A 120 36.27 12.16 24.47
CA TRP A 120 35.68 13.29 23.76
C TRP A 120 35.32 14.46 24.70
N PHE A 121 34.69 14.20 25.84
CA PHE A 121 34.44 15.25 26.84
C PHE A 121 35.72 15.83 27.43
N GLU A 122 36.73 15.01 27.73
CA GLU A 122 38.02 15.46 28.26
C GLU A 122 38.80 16.32 27.26
N THR A 123 38.78 15.96 25.97
CA THR A 123 39.43 16.75 24.92
C THR A 123 38.73 18.09 24.68
N ILE A 124 37.40 18.15 24.83
CA ILE A 124 36.66 19.43 24.86
C ILE A 124 37.06 20.26 26.07
N ASN A 125 37.10 19.66 27.27
CA ASN A 125 37.42 20.35 28.51
C ASN A 125 38.85 20.92 28.52
N THR A 126 39.80 20.23 27.88
CA THR A 126 41.18 20.69 27.69
C THR A 126 41.36 21.63 26.48
N LYS A 127 40.27 22.02 25.82
CA LYS A 127 40.24 22.89 24.63
C LYS A 127 40.99 22.33 23.42
N ASN A 128 41.20 21.02 23.37
CA ASN A 128 41.81 20.32 22.25
C ASN A 128 40.76 19.89 21.22
N TYR A 129 40.11 20.87 20.59
CA TYR A 129 39.00 20.65 19.65
C TYR A 129 39.41 19.90 18.38
N LYS A 130 40.70 19.95 18.01
CA LYS A 130 41.23 19.18 16.87
C LYS A 130 41.18 17.68 17.12
N VAL A 131 41.49 17.23 18.34
CA VAL A 131 41.40 15.80 18.70
C VAL A 131 39.94 15.41 18.90
N ALA A 132 39.13 16.27 19.56
CA ALA A 132 37.71 16.00 19.75
C ALA A 132 36.95 15.85 18.41
N SER A 133 37.24 16.69 17.41
CA SER A 133 36.64 16.56 16.07
C SER A 133 37.13 15.34 15.28
N ALA A 134 38.32 14.81 15.58
CA ALA A 134 38.80 13.57 14.97
C ALA A 134 38.07 12.31 15.45
N LEU A 135 37.44 12.37 16.64
CA LEU A 135 36.59 11.31 17.19
C LEU A 135 35.16 11.32 16.61
N VAL A 136 34.83 12.32 15.79
CA VAL A 136 33.54 12.46 15.11
C VAL A 136 33.60 11.79 13.74
N SER A 137 32.54 11.08 13.37
CA SER A 137 32.43 10.47 12.06
C SER A 137 32.27 11.50 10.95
N LYS A 138 32.90 11.22 9.80
CA LYS A 138 32.69 11.96 8.56
C LYS A 138 31.28 11.82 8.00
N ASN A 139 30.56 10.77 8.41
CA ASN A 139 29.18 10.50 8.01
C ASN A 139 28.14 11.26 8.84
N SER A 140 28.59 12.04 9.84
CA SER A 140 27.71 12.86 10.66
C SER A 140 26.84 13.80 9.81
N GLN A 141 25.56 13.87 10.16
CA GLN A 141 24.60 14.84 9.62
C GLN A 141 24.47 16.07 10.51
N ASP A 142 25.08 16.07 11.70
CA ASP A 142 25.08 17.21 12.61
C ASP A 142 26.08 18.26 12.13
N GLU A 143 25.56 19.39 11.66
CA GLU A 143 26.33 20.49 11.06
C GLU A 143 27.34 21.12 12.04
N VAL A 144 27.10 21.01 13.35
CA VAL A 144 27.96 21.57 14.39
C VAL A 144 29.19 20.70 14.58
N ILE A 145 29.01 19.39 14.72
CA ILE A 145 30.14 18.47 15.01
C ILE A 145 30.86 18.00 13.74
N LYS A 146 30.19 18.00 12.58
CA LYS A 146 30.76 17.57 11.30
C LYS A 146 31.88 18.47 10.80
N ASN A 147 31.74 19.79 10.98
CA ASN A 147 32.73 20.76 10.50
C ASN A 147 33.69 21.15 11.64
N PRO A 148 34.98 20.78 11.58
CA PRO A 148 35.93 21.06 12.66
C PRO A 148 36.07 22.55 13.01
N ALA A 149 35.90 23.44 12.02
CA ALA A 149 35.98 24.88 12.24
C ALA A 149 34.74 25.40 13.00
N ASN A 150 33.55 24.94 12.63
CA ASN A 150 32.31 25.28 13.34
C ASN A 150 32.33 24.67 14.75
N PHE A 151 32.69 23.39 14.86
CA PHE A 151 32.82 22.69 16.13
C PHE A 151 33.70 23.46 17.12
N SER A 152 34.93 23.80 16.71
CA SER A 152 35.89 24.50 17.56
C SER A 152 35.35 25.86 17.99
N LYS A 153 34.77 26.63 17.05
CA LYS A 153 34.21 27.95 17.34
C LYS A 153 33.04 27.87 18.31
N THR A 154 32.05 27.02 18.04
CA THR A 154 30.84 26.92 18.87
C THR A 154 31.14 26.39 20.25
N TYR A 155 31.96 25.34 20.38
CA TYR A 155 32.32 24.79 21.70
C TYR A 155 33.19 25.76 22.51
N GLN A 156 34.11 26.51 21.87
CA GLN A 156 34.90 27.54 22.53
C GLN A 156 34.07 28.75 23.01
N GLU A 157 33.06 29.14 22.25
CA GLU A 157 32.14 30.23 22.61
C GLU A 157 31.17 29.83 23.73
N GLU A 158 30.78 28.55 23.81
CA GLU A 158 29.72 28.10 24.71
C GLU A 158 30.17 27.40 25.99
N ILE A 159 31.38 26.82 26.02
CA ILE A 159 31.84 25.92 27.09
C ILE A 159 33.12 26.44 27.72
N LYS A 160 33.05 26.72 29.02
CA LYS A 160 34.22 27.01 29.87
C LYS A 160 34.81 25.70 30.41
N SER A 161 33.96 24.83 30.94
CA SER A 161 34.30 23.48 31.37
C SER A 161 33.11 22.54 31.16
N ILE A 162 33.40 21.25 30.95
CA ILE A 162 32.39 20.22 30.80
C ILE A 162 32.82 18.93 31.49
N HIS A 163 31.93 18.37 32.30
CA HIS A 163 32.17 17.17 33.10
C HIS A 163 31.09 16.12 32.86
N LEU A 164 31.51 14.93 32.45
CA LEU A 164 30.62 13.79 32.27
C LEU A 164 30.23 13.21 33.63
N LYS A 165 28.95 13.32 34.01
CA LYS A 165 28.40 12.75 35.26
C LYS A 165 27.94 11.30 35.08
N SER A 166 27.24 11.02 33.99
CA SER A 166 26.76 9.66 33.72
C SER A 166 26.68 9.35 32.23
N LEU A 167 26.90 8.08 31.91
CA LEU A 167 26.80 7.54 30.55
C LEU A 167 26.11 6.18 30.63
N GLN A 168 24.97 6.03 29.96
CA GLN A 168 24.19 4.79 29.94
C GLN A 168 23.70 4.51 28.52
N ILE A 169 23.70 3.23 28.12
CA ILE A 169 23.10 2.86 26.84
C ILE A 169 21.59 3.14 26.88
N PHE A 170 21.09 3.76 25.82
CA PHE A 170 19.68 4.08 25.69
C PHE A 170 18.98 3.02 24.84
N THR A 171 17.98 2.36 25.42
CA THR A 171 17.19 1.31 24.75
C THR A 171 15.70 1.64 24.73
N GLY A 172 15.32 2.91 24.91
CA GLY A 172 13.94 3.34 25.02
C GLY A 172 13.21 3.43 23.67
N LEU A 173 13.95 3.52 22.57
CA LEU A 173 13.38 3.59 21.22
C LEU A 173 13.33 2.20 20.57
N THR A 174 12.14 1.84 20.11
CA THR A 174 11.82 0.55 19.51
C THR A 174 11.39 0.66 18.04
N ASP A 175 11.38 1.87 17.48
CA ASP A 175 11.06 2.05 16.08
C ASP A 175 12.23 1.59 15.18
N GLN A 176 11.91 1.23 13.94
CA GLN A 176 12.88 0.64 13.02
C GLN A 176 14.08 1.54 12.71
N GLU A 177 13.92 2.86 12.74
CA GLU A 177 15.00 3.79 12.42
C GLU A 177 16.06 3.81 13.54
N HIS A 178 15.63 3.73 14.80
CA HIS A 178 16.50 3.79 15.96
C HIS A 178 16.98 2.41 16.43
N LEU A 179 16.29 1.34 16.00
CA LEU A 179 16.69 -0.04 16.33
C LEU A 179 18.12 -0.34 15.85
N GLY A 180 18.52 0.16 14.68
CA GLY A 180 19.87 0.01 14.14
C GLY A 180 20.92 0.95 14.75
N LYS A 181 20.50 2.02 15.45
CA LYS A 181 21.41 3.03 16.01
C LYS A 181 21.85 2.63 17.43
N LEU A 182 23.13 2.85 17.75
CA LEU A 182 23.65 2.72 19.11
C LEU A 182 23.69 4.09 19.75
N GLN A 183 22.77 4.34 20.66
CA GLN A 183 22.61 5.62 21.32
C GLN A 183 22.86 5.51 22.82
N PHE A 184 23.48 6.54 23.37
CA PHE A 184 23.82 6.64 24.77
C PHE A 184 23.21 7.90 25.37
N ARG A 185 22.54 7.75 26.51
CA ARG A 185 22.07 8.85 27.34
C ARG A 185 23.23 9.36 28.17
N VAL A 186 23.50 10.65 28.05
CA VAL A 186 24.61 11.34 28.67
C VAL A 186 24.10 12.46 29.56
N ILE A 187 24.60 12.51 30.78
CA ILE A 187 24.41 13.67 31.67
C ILE A 187 25.76 14.34 31.83
N ALA A 188 25.86 15.58 31.37
CA ALA A 188 27.07 16.39 31.45
C ALA A 188 26.78 17.70 32.19
N GLU A 189 27.66 18.07 33.11
CA GLU A 189 27.65 19.35 33.79
C GLU A 189 28.51 20.35 33.01
N VAL A 190 27.91 21.49 32.64
CA VAL A 190 28.54 22.50 31.78
C VAL A 190 28.62 23.84 32.50
N GLU A 191 29.82 24.40 32.60
CA GLU A 191 30.01 25.81 32.94
C GLU A 191 30.14 26.63 31.66
N LYS A 192 29.39 27.73 31.55
CA LYS A 192 29.49 28.66 30.41
C LYS A 192 30.48 29.80 30.70
N PRO A 193 31.14 30.35 29.68
CA PRO A 193 31.98 31.55 29.85
C PRO A 193 31.12 32.79 30.12
N GLU A 194 31.64 33.73 30.92
CA GLU A 194 31.05 35.06 31.11
C GLU A 194 31.59 36.04 30.05
N PRO A 195 30.75 36.86 29.37
CA PRO A 195 29.31 37.01 29.52
C PRO A 195 28.50 35.90 28.82
N LEU A 196 27.35 35.55 29.42
CA LEU A 196 26.44 34.53 28.89
C LEU A 196 25.97 34.87 27.47
N GLN A 197 26.45 34.11 26.49
CA GLN A 197 25.88 34.12 25.14
C GLN A 197 24.55 33.34 25.11
N ALA A 198 23.69 33.65 24.13
CA ALA A 198 22.42 32.96 23.89
C ALA A 198 22.62 31.43 23.86
N GLN A 199 21.70 30.66 24.44
CA GLN A 199 21.75 29.19 24.45
C GLN A 199 21.66 28.63 23.03
N LYS A 200 22.76 28.05 22.50
CA LYS A 200 22.69 27.26 21.24
C LYS A 200 22.89 25.77 21.48
N LEU A 201 23.83 25.34 22.34
CA LEU A 201 24.12 23.91 22.56
C LEU A 201 23.83 23.42 23.98
N TYR A 202 24.30 24.15 25.01
CA TYR A 202 24.20 23.71 26.40
C TYR A 202 23.63 24.80 27.32
N LYS A 203 22.88 24.37 28.33
CA LYS A 203 22.47 25.16 29.49
C LYS A 203 23.59 25.17 30.53
N SER A 204 23.63 26.16 31.41
CA SER A 204 24.56 26.14 32.55
C SER A 204 24.07 25.11 33.57
N GLY A 205 24.97 24.27 34.08
CA GLY A 205 24.65 23.16 34.98
C GLY A 205 24.43 21.83 34.25
N ASP A 206 23.48 21.03 34.72
CA ASP A 206 23.25 19.67 34.20
C ASP A 206 22.49 19.68 32.87
N ASN A 207 23.06 18.99 31.89
CA ASN A 207 22.49 18.82 30.55
C ASN A 207 22.36 17.33 30.24
N GLU A 208 21.18 16.95 29.78
CA GLU A 208 20.92 15.64 29.22
C GLU A 208 21.07 15.70 27.70
N LYS A 209 21.89 14.81 27.15
CA LYS A 209 22.12 14.67 25.71
C LYS A 209 22.11 13.20 25.30
N TYR A 210 21.88 12.97 24.03
CA TYR A 210 21.89 11.65 23.41
C TYR A 210 23.02 11.60 22.39
N ILE A 211 23.98 10.70 22.60
CA ILE A 211 25.12 10.51 21.70
C ILE A 211 24.89 9.23 20.91
N THR A 212 24.80 9.37 19.59
CA THR A 212 24.76 8.23 18.67
C THR A 212 26.17 7.92 18.22
N VAL A 213 26.56 6.64 18.26
CA VAL A 213 27.88 6.18 17.81
C VAL A 213 27.76 5.21 16.64
N GLU A 214 28.78 5.21 15.81
CA GLU A 214 28.94 4.23 14.73
C GLU A 214 30.29 3.54 14.81
N PHE A 215 30.34 2.30 14.34
CA PHE A 215 31.60 1.58 14.20
C PHE A 215 32.15 1.77 12.79
N ASN A 216 33.30 2.41 12.68
CA ASN A 216 33.97 2.56 11.39
C ASN A 216 34.73 1.26 11.06
N THR A 217 34.26 0.54 10.05
CA THR A 217 34.85 -0.74 9.62
C THR A 217 36.24 -0.60 9.03
N GLN A 218 36.61 0.58 8.50
CA GLN A 218 37.92 0.84 7.91
C GLN A 218 38.98 1.09 8.98
N SER A 219 38.69 1.97 9.95
CA SER A 219 39.61 2.27 11.05
C SER A 219 39.51 1.28 12.21
N LYS A 220 38.47 0.45 12.25
CA LYS A 220 38.13 -0.47 13.36
C LYS A 220 37.93 0.25 14.70
N GLU A 221 37.43 1.47 14.64
CA GLU A 221 37.22 2.33 15.80
C GLU A 221 35.76 2.79 15.89
N TRP A 222 35.33 3.06 17.12
CA TRP A 222 34.05 3.71 17.37
C TRP A 222 34.20 5.22 17.17
N LEU A 223 33.22 5.83 16.50
CA LEU A 223 33.17 7.27 16.24
C LEU A 223 31.81 7.83 16.65
N ILE A 224 31.81 9.10 17.06
CA ILE A 224 30.58 9.83 17.38
C ILE A 224 29.90 10.25 16.07
N LEU A 225 28.66 9.82 15.88
CA LEU A 225 27.87 10.15 14.70
C LEU A 225 27.05 11.42 14.91
N GLU A 226 26.44 11.59 16.09
CA GLU A 226 25.49 12.67 16.36
C GLU A 226 25.40 12.97 17.86
N VAL A 227 25.13 14.24 18.20
CA VAL A 227 24.81 14.67 19.57
C VAL A 227 23.49 15.45 19.55
N SER A 228 22.44 14.88 20.15
CA SER A 228 21.08 15.43 20.12
C SER A 228 20.53 15.73 21.52
N ASP A 229 19.57 16.66 21.60
CA ASP A 229 18.75 16.91 22.80
C ASP A 229 17.64 15.87 22.99
N LYS A 230 17.35 15.10 21.94
CA LYS A 230 16.28 14.10 21.91
C LYS A 230 16.86 12.74 21.50
N PRO A 231 16.29 11.65 22.04
CA PRO A 231 16.63 10.31 21.59
C PRO A 231 16.23 10.11 20.13
#